data_AF-A0A136MRU2-F1
#
_entry.id   AF-A0A136MRU2-F1
#
_cell.length_a   1.000
_cell.length_b   1.000
_cell.length_c   1.000
_cell.angle_alpha   90.00
_cell.angle_beta   90.00
_cell.angle_gamma   90.00
#
_symmetry.space_group_name_H-M   'P 1'
#
loop_
_entity.id
_entity.type
_entity.pdbx_description
1 polymer ?
#
loop_
_entity_poly.entity_id
_entity_poly.type
_entity_poly.pdbx_seq_one_letter_code
_entity_poly.pdbx_strand_id
1 'polypeptide(L)'
;MDVENNVMRLSLLRAPTSPDKTADKGPHKFTYSLLPHPGDWRSAEVVRHALELNTPLRGLEAVSSAGRLPSHHSWIHADRSNVILESLKKAEKGNDLILRLYESQGSRGPVKIAFGFPVLEVSECNLMEEADQPLKAAKNAVRLDMGPFEIKTLKIRNGKS
;
A
#
# COMPACT_ATOMS: atom_id res chain seq x y z
N MET A 1 -7.60 -19.41 -8.81
CA MET A 1 -6.38 -20.20 -8.57
C MET A 1 -6.74 -21.28 -7.60
N ASP A 2 -6.27 -22.50 -7.82
CA ASP A 2 -6.41 -23.59 -6.89
C ASP A 2 -5.10 -24.39 -6.82
N VAL A 3 -4.92 -25.11 -5.72
CA VAL A 3 -3.75 -25.96 -5.48
C VAL A 3 -4.26 -27.32 -5.02
N GLU A 4 -3.92 -28.35 -5.78
CA GLU A 4 -4.33 -29.73 -5.52
C GLU A 4 -3.17 -30.67 -5.86
N ASN A 5 -2.80 -31.58 -4.95
CA ASN A 5 -1.75 -32.58 -5.16
C ASN A 5 -0.42 -31.99 -5.71
N ASN A 6 0.05 -30.88 -5.13
CA ASN A 6 1.25 -30.13 -5.57
C ASN A 6 1.16 -29.54 -6.99
N VAL A 7 -0.03 -29.44 -7.57
CA VAL A 7 -0.28 -28.75 -8.84
C VAL A 7 -0.99 -27.43 -8.55
N MET A 8 -0.39 -26.32 -9.00
CA MET A 8 -1.01 -25.00 -8.97
C MET A 8 -1.67 -24.71 -10.32
N ARG A 9 -2.94 -24.32 -10.31
CA ARG A 9 -3.70 -23.96 -11.51
C ARG A 9 -4.15 -22.51 -11.44
N LEU A 10 -3.96 -21.77 -12.54
CA LEU A 10 -4.44 -20.40 -12.71
C LEU A 10 -5.43 -20.34 -13.88
N SER A 11 -6.71 -20.08 -13.57
CA SER A 11 -7.72 -19.82 -14.59
C SER A 11 -7.52 -18.42 -15.15
N LEU A 12 -7.15 -18.32 -16.43
CA LEU A 12 -6.91 -17.03 -17.09
C LEU A 12 -8.20 -16.41 -17.64
N LEU A 13 -9.11 -17.22 -18.17
CA LEU A 13 -10.35 -16.76 -18.78
C LEU A 13 -11.46 -17.77 -18.55
N ARG A 14 -12.69 -17.27 -18.35
CA ARG A 14 -13.92 -18.05 -18.42
C ARG A 14 -14.86 -17.28 -19.34
N ALA A 15 -15.31 -17.88 -20.43
CA ALA A 15 -16.18 -17.25 -21.43
C ALA A 15 -17.61 -17.82 -21.36
N PRO A 16 -18.46 -17.40 -20.40
CA PRO A 16 -19.83 -17.86 -20.32
C PRO A 16 -20.65 -17.31 -21.49
N THR A 17 -21.65 -18.05 -21.96
CA THR A 17 -22.51 -17.62 -23.09
C THR A 17 -23.89 -17.09 -22.64
N SER A 18 -24.10 -16.99 -21.32
CA SER A 18 -25.31 -16.45 -20.69
C SER A 18 -24.90 -15.65 -19.44
N PRO A 19 -25.46 -14.46 -19.19
CA PRO A 19 -26.52 -13.79 -19.96
C PRO A 19 -26.05 -13.12 -21.27
N ASP A 20 -24.74 -13.01 -21.49
CA ASP A 20 -24.13 -12.39 -22.66
C ASP A 20 -23.48 -13.46 -23.58
N LYS A 21 -23.85 -13.46 -24.86
CA LYS A 21 -23.32 -14.38 -25.90
C LYS A 21 -21.94 -13.96 -26.42
N THR A 22 -21.48 -12.78 -26.03
CA THR A 22 -20.22 -12.17 -26.47
C THR A 22 -19.24 -11.91 -25.34
N ALA A 23 -19.55 -12.39 -24.12
CA ALA A 23 -18.66 -12.26 -22.98
C ALA A 23 -17.24 -12.70 -23.36
N ASP A 24 -16.27 -11.86 -23.04
CA ASP A 24 -14.85 -12.13 -23.21
C ASP A 24 -14.39 -12.36 -24.67
N LYS A 25 -15.18 -11.97 -25.67
CA LYS A 25 -14.70 -11.91 -27.06
C LYS A 25 -13.81 -10.69 -27.25
N GLY A 26 -12.59 -10.91 -27.72
CA GLY A 26 -11.62 -9.86 -28.02
C GLY A 26 -10.20 -10.26 -27.60
N PRO A 27 -9.22 -9.39 -27.87
CA PRO A 27 -7.86 -9.61 -27.40
C PRO A 27 -7.79 -9.45 -25.87
N HIS A 28 -7.10 -10.39 -25.22
CA HIS A 28 -6.83 -10.35 -23.77
C HIS A 28 -5.33 -10.34 -23.53
N LYS A 29 -4.90 -9.61 -22.49
CA LYS A 29 -3.52 -9.61 -22.02
C LYS A 29 -3.50 -10.04 -20.56
N PHE A 30 -2.81 -11.14 -20.29
CA PHE A 30 -2.63 -11.68 -18.94
C PHE A 30 -1.19 -11.47 -18.48
N THR A 31 -1.03 -11.07 -17.21
CA THR A 31 0.27 -10.96 -16.55
C THR A 31 0.25 -11.86 -15.32
N TYR A 32 1.23 -12.75 -15.21
CA TYR A 32 1.42 -13.63 -14.05
C TYR A 32 2.92 -13.83 -13.83
N SER A 33 3.29 -14.22 -12.62
CA SER A 33 4.67 -14.52 -12.25
C SER A 33 4.70 -15.72 -11.31
N LEU A 34 5.75 -16.53 -11.43
CA LEU A 34 6.08 -17.58 -10.47
C LEU A 34 7.33 -17.11 -9.73
N LEU A 35 7.25 -17.04 -8.40
CA LEU A 35 8.35 -16.65 -7.53
C LEU A 35 8.77 -17.84 -6.65
N PRO A 36 9.65 -18.73 -7.13
CA PRO A 36 10.27 -19.73 -6.27
C PRO A 36 11.14 -19.05 -5.21
N HIS A 37 11.03 -19.48 -3.96
CA HIS A 37 11.81 -18.93 -2.87
C HIS A 37 12.14 -20.01 -1.83
N PRO A 38 13.26 -19.87 -1.08
CA PRO A 38 13.51 -20.68 0.10
C PRO A 38 12.58 -20.23 1.25
N GLY A 39 12.38 -21.11 2.23
CA GLY A 39 11.62 -20.78 3.43
C GLY A 39 10.14 -20.49 3.18
N ASP A 40 9.56 -19.62 4.01
CA ASP A 40 8.16 -19.25 3.93
C ASP A 40 7.93 -17.95 3.14
N TRP A 41 6.67 -17.67 2.84
CA TRP A 41 6.26 -16.50 2.07
C TRP A 41 6.54 -15.16 2.77
N ARG A 42 6.73 -15.16 4.10
CA ARG A 42 7.05 -13.95 4.88
C ARG A 42 8.48 -13.53 4.66
N SER A 43 9.40 -14.48 4.84
CA SER A 43 10.84 -14.28 4.64
C SER A 43 11.20 -13.95 3.20
N ALA A 44 10.41 -14.46 2.24
CA ALA A 44 10.55 -14.17 0.82
C ALA A 44 9.83 -12.89 0.36
N GLU A 45 9.22 -12.13 1.27
CA GLU A 45 8.51 -10.88 0.97
C GLU A 45 7.49 -11.01 -0.18
N VAL A 46 6.80 -12.16 -0.28
CA VAL A 46 5.91 -12.47 -1.42
C VAL A 46 4.85 -11.40 -1.65
N VAL A 47 4.30 -10.82 -0.57
CA VAL A 47 3.33 -9.71 -0.64
C VAL A 47 3.91 -8.49 -1.33
N ARG A 48 5.17 -8.13 -1.02
CA ARG A 48 5.86 -6.99 -1.63
C ARG A 48 6.06 -7.21 -3.13
N HIS A 49 6.57 -8.37 -3.51
CA HIS A 49 6.77 -8.70 -4.93
C HIS A 49 5.46 -8.76 -5.72
N ALA A 50 4.38 -9.24 -5.10
CA ALA A 50 3.05 -9.19 -5.70
C ALA A 50 2.58 -7.75 -5.92
N LEU A 51 2.81 -6.83 -4.97
CA LEU A 51 2.47 -5.41 -5.13
C LEU A 51 3.32 -4.73 -6.21
N GLU A 52 4.63 -5.02 -6.27
CA GLU A 52 5.55 -4.50 -7.29
C GLU A 52 5.12 -4.94 -8.71
N LEU A 53 4.65 -6.18 -8.87
CA LEU A 53 4.11 -6.67 -10.15
C LEU A 53 2.84 -5.91 -10.57
N ASN A 54 1.99 -5.56 -9.60
CA ASN A 54 0.71 -4.87 -9.85
C ASN A 54 0.85 -3.33 -9.89
N THR A 55 2.00 -2.78 -9.51
CA THR A 55 2.23 -1.33 -9.41
C THR A 55 3.46 -0.94 -10.25
N PRO A 56 3.29 -0.78 -11.57
CA PRO A 56 4.42 -0.49 -12.45
C PRO A 56 5.01 0.90 -12.15
N LEU A 57 6.35 0.98 -12.23
CA LEU A 57 7.08 2.25 -12.13
C LEU A 57 6.62 3.20 -13.24
N ARG A 58 6.42 4.48 -12.88
CA ARG A 58 6.07 5.54 -13.81
C ARG A 58 7.29 6.45 -14.02
N GLY A 59 7.86 6.37 -15.22
CA GLY A 59 8.87 7.33 -15.68
C GLY A 59 8.21 8.49 -16.41
N LEU A 60 8.63 9.71 -16.10
CA LEU A 60 8.22 10.92 -16.81
C LEU A 60 9.49 11.72 -17.14
N GLU A 61 9.58 12.23 -18.36
CA GLU A 61 10.65 13.15 -18.73
C GLU A 61 10.37 14.51 -18.06
N ALA A 62 11.32 14.97 -17.25
CA ALA A 62 11.23 16.26 -16.59
C ALA A 62 11.95 17.32 -17.42
N VAL A 63 11.31 18.47 -17.65
CA VAL A 63 12.00 19.64 -18.18
C VAL A 63 12.87 20.20 -17.06
N SER A 64 14.16 20.37 -17.36
CA SER A 64 15.13 20.93 -16.41
C SER A 64 14.64 22.30 -15.91
N SER A 65 14.36 22.39 -14.62
CA SER A 65 13.97 23.63 -13.94
C SER A 65 14.61 23.66 -12.55
N ALA A 66 14.80 24.86 -12.02
CA ALA A 66 15.26 25.07 -10.64
C ALA A 66 14.15 24.77 -9.62
N GLY A 67 13.64 23.53 -9.64
CA GLY A 67 12.67 23.04 -8.67
C GLY A 67 13.21 23.11 -7.25
N ARG A 68 12.31 23.23 -6.26
CA ARG A 68 12.68 23.28 -4.83
C ARG A 68 12.88 21.91 -4.19
N LEU A 69 12.49 20.83 -4.89
CA LEU A 69 12.57 19.47 -4.37
C LEU A 69 13.93 18.85 -4.74
N PRO A 70 14.48 17.98 -3.86
CA PRO A 70 15.71 17.26 -4.17
C PRO A 70 15.48 16.23 -5.29
N SER A 71 16.57 15.82 -5.94
CA SER A 71 16.55 14.81 -7.01
C SER A 71 16.10 13.42 -6.54
N HIS A 72 16.18 13.16 -5.24
CA HIS A 72 15.68 11.95 -4.60
C HIS A 72 14.92 12.30 -3.31
N HIS A 73 13.70 11.79 -3.17
CA HIS A 73 12.85 12.08 -2.02
C HIS A 73 11.96 10.89 -1.67
N SER A 74 11.83 10.60 -0.37
CA SER A 74 10.85 9.63 0.15
C SER A 74 9.80 10.39 0.95
N TRP A 75 8.53 10.26 0.56
CA TRP A 75 7.44 10.99 1.18
C TRP A 75 6.98 10.35 2.50
N ILE A 76 6.87 9.02 2.54
CA ILE A 76 6.42 8.26 3.71
C ILE A 76 7.20 6.94 3.76
N HIS A 77 7.64 6.56 4.95
CA HIS A 77 8.39 5.32 5.18
C HIS A 77 7.89 4.60 6.44
N ALA A 78 7.60 3.30 6.31
CA ALA A 78 7.39 2.40 7.43
C ALA A 78 8.69 1.62 7.72
N ASP A 79 9.08 1.51 8.99
CA ASP A 79 10.31 0.84 9.42
C ASP A 79 10.20 -0.69 9.52
N ARG A 80 9.11 -1.26 9.02
CA ARG A 80 8.77 -2.69 9.08
C ARG A 80 8.28 -3.14 7.70
N SER A 81 8.91 -4.15 7.13
CA SER A 81 8.58 -4.67 5.79
C SER A 81 7.21 -5.36 5.74
N ASN A 82 6.72 -5.87 6.88
CA ASN A 82 5.39 -6.46 6.97
C ASN A 82 4.27 -5.41 7.05
N VAL A 83 4.57 -4.12 7.14
CA VAL A 83 3.58 -3.04 7.14
C VAL A 83 3.53 -2.39 5.76
N ILE A 84 2.38 -2.54 5.11
CA ILE A 84 2.17 -2.01 3.76
C ILE A 84 1.42 -0.69 3.86
N LEU A 85 1.98 0.35 3.25
CA LEU A 85 1.30 1.62 3.00
C LEU A 85 0.36 1.44 1.81
N GLU A 86 -0.93 1.29 2.06
CA GLU A 86 -1.91 0.90 1.05
C GLU A 86 -2.39 2.09 0.22
N SER A 87 -2.77 3.17 0.87
CA SER A 87 -3.21 4.38 0.18
C SER A 87 -2.86 5.64 0.93
N LEU A 88 -2.58 6.69 0.16
CA LEU A 88 -2.50 8.06 0.63
C LEU A 88 -3.45 8.90 -0.21
N LYS A 89 -4.41 9.56 0.43
CA LYS A 89 -5.36 10.45 -0.24
C LYS A 89 -5.59 11.71 0.58
N LYS A 90 -6.30 12.69 0.00
CA LYS A 90 -6.88 13.78 0.79
C LYS A 90 -8.10 13.26 1.58
N ALA A 91 -8.30 13.83 2.76
CA ALA A 91 -9.52 13.64 3.54
C ALA A 91 -10.75 14.04 2.72
N GLU A 92 -11.89 13.41 2.98
CA GLU A 92 -13.16 13.77 2.32
C GLU A 92 -13.59 15.20 2.66
N LYS A 93 -13.21 15.67 3.85
CA LYS A 93 -13.47 17.02 4.33
C LYS A 93 -12.18 17.66 4.83
N GLY A 94 -11.89 18.86 4.33
CA GLY A 94 -10.70 19.62 4.72
C GLY A 94 -9.47 19.33 3.85
N ASN A 95 -8.30 19.66 4.38
CA ASN A 95 -7.01 19.56 3.67
C ASN A 95 -6.05 18.52 4.27
N ASP A 96 -6.50 17.78 5.27
CA ASP A 96 -5.71 16.73 5.91
C ASP A 96 -5.49 15.57 4.92
N LEU A 97 -4.43 14.80 5.15
CA LEU A 97 -4.13 13.58 4.40
C LEU A 97 -4.61 12.36 5.17
N ILE A 98 -5.09 11.34 4.45
CA ILE A 98 -5.51 10.06 4.99
C ILE A 98 -4.53 9.01 4.47
N LEU A 99 -3.80 8.38 5.37
CA LEU A 99 -2.91 7.27 5.10
C LEU A 99 -3.54 5.98 5.65
N ARG A 100 -3.78 5.01 4.78
CA ARG A 100 -4.17 3.65 5.20
C ARG A 100 -2.97 2.73 5.11
N LEU A 101 -2.84 1.88 6.12
CA LEU A 101 -1.79 0.89 6.21
C LEU A 101 -2.35 -0.38 6.82
N TYR A 102 -1.72 -1.51 6.50
CA TYR A 102 -2.08 -2.79 7.09
C TYR A 102 -0.86 -3.66 7.36
N GLU A 103 -1.01 -4.57 8.31
CA GLU A 103 -0.03 -5.60 8.60
C GLU A 103 -0.29 -6.82 7.71
N SER A 104 0.71 -7.26 6.95
CA SER A 104 0.55 -8.24 5.87
C SER A 104 0.96 -9.66 6.23
N GLN A 105 1.59 -9.89 7.39
CA GLN A 105 2.24 -11.15 7.74
C GLN A 105 1.60 -11.88 8.93
N GLY A 106 0.55 -11.33 9.54
CA GLY A 106 -0.07 -11.85 10.76
C GLY A 106 0.77 -11.61 12.02
N SER A 107 1.66 -10.61 12.00
CA SER A 107 2.56 -10.30 13.11
C SER A 107 2.00 -9.17 13.99
N ARG A 108 2.47 -9.12 15.25
CA ARG A 108 2.18 -8.02 16.18
C ARG A 108 3.46 -7.26 16.49
N GLY A 109 3.37 -5.93 16.61
CA GLY A 109 4.45 -5.16 17.20
C GLY A 109 4.39 -3.65 16.91
N PRO A 110 5.34 -2.90 17.51
CA PRO A 110 5.46 -1.47 17.29
C PRO A 110 6.03 -1.17 15.91
N VAL A 111 5.47 -0.15 15.29
CA VAL A 111 5.82 0.34 13.96
C VAL A 111 6.05 1.85 14.04
N LYS A 112 7.07 2.33 13.33
CA LYS A 112 7.31 3.75 13.14
C LYS A 112 7.00 4.13 11.70
N ILE A 113 6.13 5.13 11.54
CA ILE A 113 5.88 5.79 10.25
C ILE A 113 6.61 7.14 10.26
N ALA A 114 7.52 7.34 9.32
CA ALA A 114 8.26 8.59 9.12
C ALA A 114 7.73 9.33 7.89
N PHE A 115 7.63 10.65 8.00
CA PHE A 115 7.15 11.54 6.95
C PHE A 115 8.30 12.42 6.44
N GLY A 116 8.44 12.49 5.12
CA GLY A 116 9.41 13.34 4.42
C GLY A 116 9.00 14.82 4.32
N PHE A 117 7.87 15.18 4.94
CA PHE A 117 7.30 16.52 4.95
C PHE A 117 6.92 16.96 6.37
N PRO A 118 6.76 18.27 6.64
CA PRO A 118 6.35 18.76 7.95
C PRO A 118 4.97 18.22 8.35
N VAL A 119 4.87 17.65 9.54
CA VAL A 119 3.61 17.15 10.12
C VAL A 119 3.32 17.92 11.41
N LEU A 120 2.11 18.49 11.48
CA LEU A 120 1.62 19.22 12.64
C LEU A 120 0.93 18.28 13.62
N GLU A 121 0.02 17.44 13.12
CA GLU A 121 -0.77 16.51 13.92
C GLU A 121 -0.97 15.19 13.19
N VAL A 122 -1.05 14.09 13.95
CA VAL A 122 -1.46 12.77 13.46
C VAL A 122 -2.48 12.20 14.44
N SER A 123 -3.58 11.68 13.93
CA SER A 123 -4.54 10.89 14.69
C SER A 123 -4.82 9.57 13.99
N GLU A 124 -5.13 8.54 14.78
CA GLU A 124 -5.77 7.34 14.26
C GLU A 124 -7.28 7.60 14.14
N CYS A 125 -7.89 7.14 13.06
CA CYS A 125 -9.33 7.24 12.82
C CYS A 125 -9.89 5.94 12.25
N ASN A 126 -11.22 5.83 12.19
CA ASN A 126 -11.86 4.70 11.53
C ASN A 126 -11.81 4.84 9.98
N LEU A 127 -12.31 3.84 9.26
CA LEU A 127 -12.34 3.86 7.79
C LEU A 127 -13.17 5.01 7.19
N MET A 128 -14.10 5.58 7.96
CA MET A 128 -14.93 6.73 7.61
C MET A 128 -14.27 8.07 7.95
N GLU A 129 -13.00 8.07 8.40
CA GLU A 129 -12.23 9.26 8.77
C GLU A 129 -12.76 9.97 10.04
N GLU A 130 -13.41 9.22 10.92
CA GLU A 130 -14.03 9.72 12.16
C GLU A 130 -13.36 9.16 13.43
N ALA A 131 -13.79 9.66 14.59
CA ALA A 131 -13.35 9.23 15.92
C ALA A 131 -11.83 9.37 16.14
N ASP A 132 -11.30 10.55 15.80
CA ASP A 132 -9.86 10.85 15.87
C ASP A 132 -9.27 10.62 17.27
N GLN A 133 -8.31 9.69 17.34
CA GLN A 133 -7.49 9.44 18.52
C GLN A 133 -6.07 9.99 18.27
N PRO A 134 -5.67 11.09 18.94
CA PRO A 134 -4.38 11.71 18.71
C PRO A 134 -3.21 10.77 19.00
N LEU A 135 -2.23 10.73 18.09
CA LEU A 135 -0.98 10.02 18.27
C LEU A 135 0.16 11.01 18.55
N LYS A 136 1.09 10.63 19.42
CA LYS A 136 2.27 11.44 19.71
C LYS A 136 3.24 11.42 18.53
N ALA A 137 3.25 12.50 17.75
CA ALA A 137 4.24 12.71 16.71
C ALA A 137 5.52 13.34 17.27
N ALA A 138 6.69 12.86 16.84
CA ALA A 138 7.99 13.43 17.17
C ALA A 138 8.90 13.39 15.94
N LYS A 139 9.52 14.52 15.59
CA LYS A 139 10.44 14.66 14.45
C LYS A 139 9.84 14.14 13.12
N ASN A 140 8.63 14.59 12.76
CA ASN A 140 7.88 14.12 11.57
C ASN A 140 7.75 12.59 11.51
N ALA A 141 7.53 11.95 12.65
CA ALA A 141 7.27 10.52 12.72
C ALA A 141 6.26 10.21 13.83
N VAL A 142 5.53 9.12 13.66
CA VAL A 142 4.60 8.58 14.65
C VAL A 142 4.93 7.13 14.94
N ARG A 143 4.68 6.70 16.19
CA ARG A 143 4.73 5.29 16.57
C ARG A 143 3.34 4.81 16.91
N LEU A 144 3.03 3.60 16.47
CA LEU A 144 1.79 2.90 16.74
C LEU A 144 2.07 1.40 16.80
N ASP A 145 1.23 0.67 17.53
CA ASP A 145 1.28 -0.78 17.56
C ASP A 145 0.33 -1.34 16.49
N MET A 146 0.78 -2.39 15.80
CA MET A 146 -0.04 -3.12 14.83
C MET A 146 -0.27 -4.54 15.34
N GLY A 147 -1.50 -5.01 15.20
CA GLY A 147 -1.90 -6.39 15.40
C GLY A 147 -1.87 -7.22 14.11
N PRO A 148 -2.01 -8.55 14.22
CA PRO A 148 -2.05 -9.45 13.07
C PRO A 148 -3.15 -9.07 12.08
N PHE A 149 -2.78 -8.81 10.82
CA PHE A 149 -3.71 -8.42 9.75
C PHE A 149 -4.55 -7.17 10.04
N GLU A 150 -4.14 -6.36 11.02
CA GLU A 150 -4.86 -5.14 11.38
C GLU A 150 -4.72 -4.10 10.26
N ILE A 151 -5.80 -3.36 10.01
CA ILE A 151 -5.83 -2.19 9.15
C ILE A 151 -5.93 -0.96 10.07
N LYS A 152 -5.06 0.02 9.86
CA LYS A 152 -5.14 1.32 10.52
C LYS A 152 -5.26 2.45 9.52
N THR A 153 -6.00 3.48 9.92
CA THR A 153 -6.15 4.72 9.15
C THR A 153 -5.61 5.87 9.97
N LEU A 154 -4.66 6.61 9.40
CA LEU A 154 -4.07 7.80 10.01
C LEU A 154 -4.56 9.04 9.28
N LYS A 155 -5.08 10.00 10.03
CA LYS A 155 -5.34 11.36 9.56
C LYS A 155 -4.15 12.24 9.92
N ILE A 156 -3.58 12.92 8.93
CA ILE A 156 -2.33 13.65 9.02
C ILE A 156 -2.57 15.09 8.61
N ARG A 157 -2.38 16.02 9.55
CA ARG A 157 -2.33 17.45 9.25
C ARG A 157 -0.91 17.84 8.92
N ASN A 158 -0.65 18.20 7.67
CA ASN A 158 0.66 18.67 7.24
C ASN A 158 0.86 20.17 7.50
N GLY A 159 2.11 20.57 7.74
CA GLY A 159 2.49 21.98 7.68
C GLY A 159 2.61 22.43 6.23
N LYS A 160 2.21 23.66 5.92
CA LYS A 160 2.48 24.23 4.58
C LYS A 160 3.99 24.25 4.33
N SER A 161 4.41 23.71 3.19
CA SER A 161 5.78 23.85 2.65
C SER A 161 5.95 25.17 1.91
#